data_AF-A0A354R6T5-F1
#
_entry.id   AF-A0A354R6T5-F1
#
_cell.length_a   1.000
_cell.length_b   1.000
_cell.length_c   1.000
_cell.angle_alpha   90.00
_cell.angle_beta   90.00
_cell.angle_gamma   90.00
#
_symmetry.space_group_name_H-M   'P 1'
#
loop_
_entity.id
_entity.type
_entity.pdbx_description
1 polymer ?
#
loop_
_entity_poly.entity_id
_entity_poly.type
_entity_poly.pdbx_seq_one_letter_code
_entity_poly.pdbx_strand_id
1 'polypeptide(L)'
;SPRGELRSGEYATGDLLNMKDAPALESAEVFPLYFQKLQSRAHTLGEEFGDWLVKDAPSCQFQFREAAEAFKMIDAGSVPVLVRYGGDGPLIEELRKAGPKRMIMRKLQRYTVTVPQGLIHDLLQKGFIEEMHPGVYVQTLESLYSDAFGLDIYRESLTAEESVV
;
A
#
# COMPACT_ATOMS: atom_id res chain seq x y z
N SER A 1 5.23 1.51 19.38
CA SER A 1 4.01 1.89 18.65
C SER A 1 4.09 1.45 17.20
N PRO A 2 3.02 0.83 16.65
CA PRO A 2 2.92 0.44 15.24
C PRO A 2 3.12 1.65 14.32
N ARG A 3 3.38 1.42 13.02
CA ARG A 3 3.61 2.49 12.03
C ARG A 3 2.36 2.73 11.19
N GLY A 4 2.30 3.87 10.52
CA GLY A 4 1.22 4.22 9.59
C GLY A 4 -0.12 4.47 10.27
N GLU A 5 -1.21 4.01 9.65
CA GLU A 5 -2.60 4.27 10.07
C GLU A 5 -2.89 3.84 11.52
N LEU A 6 -2.29 2.73 11.96
CA LEU A 6 -2.44 2.24 13.34
C LEU A 6 -1.87 3.22 14.37
N ARG A 7 -0.77 3.91 14.03
CA ARG A 7 -0.20 4.96 14.89
C ARG A 7 -1.11 6.18 14.94
N SER A 8 -1.68 6.55 13.79
CA SER A 8 -2.63 7.66 13.71
C SER A 8 -3.88 7.39 14.56
N GLY A 9 -4.38 6.15 14.57
CA GLY A 9 -5.46 5.71 15.44
C GLY A 9 -5.11 5.76 16.93
N GLU A 10 -3.90 5.33 17.31
CA GLU A 10 -3.37 5.43 18.68
C GLU A 10 -3.36 6.89 19.14
N TYR A 11 -2.82 7.81 18.33
CA TYR A 11 -2.79 9.23 18.68
C TYR A 11 -4.19 9.86 18.70
N ALA A 12 -5.08 9.52 17.75
CA ALA A 12 -6.44 10.07 17.71
C ALA A 12 -7.23 9.67 18.95
N THR A 13 -7.09 8.42 19.38
CA THR A 13 -7.64 7.93 20.65
C THR A 13 -7.02 8.66 21.83
N GLY A 14 -5.69 8.83 21.85
CA GLY A 14 -4.99 9.55 22.91
C GLY A 14 -5.45 11.00 23.07
N ASP A 15 -5.65 11.73 21.98
CA ASP A 15 -6.19 13.09 22.00
C ASP A 15 -7.60 13.14 22.58
N LEU A 16 -8.44 12.18 22.20
CA LEU A 16 -9.83 12.10 22.64
C LEU A 16 -9.91 11.83 24.14
N LEU A 17 -9.08 10.92 24.66
CA LEU A 17 -9.01 10.63 26.09
C LEU A 17 -8.49 11.80 26.94
N ASN A 18 -7.65 12.66 26.36
CA ASN A 18 -7.10 13.83 27.04
C ASN A 18 -8.02 15.07 26.95
N MET A 19 -9.17 14.98 26.28
CA MET A 19 -10.10 16.08 26.13
C MET A 19 -10.96 16.23 27.40
N LYS A 20 -10.98 17.45 27.96
CA LYS A 20 -11.59 17.75 29.27
C LYS A 20 -13.09 17.44 29.35
N ASP A 21 -13.79 17.55 28.22
CA ASP A 21 -15.23 17.32 28.05
C ASP A 21 -15.50 16.24 26.99
N ALA A 22 -14.65 15.21 26.94
CA ALA A 22 -14.85 14.10 26.00
C ALA A 22 -16.18 13.39 26.28
N PRO A 23 -17.02 13.12 25.26
CA PRO A 23 -18.18 12.28 25.43
C PRO A 23 -17.74 10.84 25.78
N ALA A 24 -18.63 10.06 26.39
CA ALA A 24 -18.33 8.68 26.74
C ALA A 24 -17.91 7.88 25.50
N LEU A 25 -16.92 6.99 25.63
CA LEU A 25 -16.40 6.17 24.52
C LEU A 25 -17.46 5.27 23.87
N GLU A 26 -18.51 4.93 24.61
CA GLU A 26 -19.64 4.11 24.15
C GLU A 26 -20.70 4.95 23.40
N SER A 27 -20.59 6.28 23.44
CA SER A 27 -21.60 7.17 22.87
C SER A 27 -21.40 7.38 21.37
N ALA A 28 -22.50 7.53 20.64
CA ALA A 28 -22.46 7.81 19.19
C ALA A 28 -21.75 9.14 18.87
N GLU A 29 -21.72 10.08 19.82
CA GLU A 29 -21.11 11.41 19.69
C GLU A 29 -19.57 11.35 19.60
N VAL A 30 -18.96 10.25 20.05
CA VAL A 30 -17.50 10.07 20.02
C VAL A 30 -16.97 9.80 18.61
N PHE A 31 -17.76 9.15 17.75
CA PHE A 31 -17.30 8.72 16.43
C PHE A 31 -16.92 9.90 15.52
N PRO A 32 -17.75 10.96 15.36
CA PRO A 32 -17.36 12.12 14.56
C PRO A 32 -16.10 12.82 15.08
N LEU A 33 -15.95 12.93 16.40
CA LEU A 33 -14.78 13.56 17.02
C LEU A 33 -13.51 12.74 16.79
N TYR A 34 -13.59 11.41 16.97
CA TYR A 34 -12.49 10.50 16.67
C TYR A 34 -12.08 10.61 15.19
N PHE A 35 -13.03 10.54 14.26
CA PHE A 35 -12.74 10.65 12.83
C PHE A 35 -12.14 12.00 12.47
N GLN A 36 -12.63 13.09 13.06
CA GLN A 36 -12.04 14.42 12.85
C GLN A 36 -10.57 14.45 13.27
N LYS A 37 -10.25 13.91 14.45
CA LYS A 37 -8.86 13.85 14.97
C LYS A 37 -7.96 12.90 14.18
N LEU A 38 -8.52 11.79 13.70
CA LEU A 38 -7.81 10.84 12.85
C LEU A 38 -7.46 11.47 11.50
N GLN A 39 -8.44 12.08 10.84
CA GLN A 39 -8.28 12.66 9.50
C GLN A 39 -7.45 13.94 9.50
N SER A 40 -7.52 14.77 10.55
CA SER A 40 -6.70 15.99 10.67
C SER A 40 -5.20 15.71 10.70
N ARG A 41 -4.80 14.46 10.98
CA ARG A 41 -3.40 14.01 11.01
C ARG A 41 -3.01 13.25 9.76
N ALA A 42 -3.97 12.61 9.09
CA ALA A 42 -3.69 11.73 7.97
C ALA A 42 -3.32 12.52 6.70
N HIS A 43 -3.96 13.66 6.45
CA HIS A 43 -3.76 14.43 5.22
C HIS A 43 -4.04 15.93 5.42
N THR A 44 -3.36 16.81 4.68
CA THR A 44 -3.95 18.11 4.34
C THR A 44 -5.15 17.81 3.45
N LEU A 45 -6.36 18.24 3.85
CA LEU A 45 -7.61 18.04 3.09
C LEU A 45 -7.65 18.85 1.78
N GLY A 46 -6.50 19.36 1.32
CA GLY A 46 -6.40 20.28 0.22
C GLY A 46 -7.06 21.64 0.51
N GLU A 47 -7.20 22.02 1.77
CA GLU A 47 -7.77 23.33 2.16
C GLU A 47 -7.00 24.50 1.53
N GLU A 48 -5.70 24.33 1.30
CA GLU A 48 -4.84 25.27 0.57
C GLU A 48 -5.28 25.52 -0.89
N PHE A 49 -5.95 24.54 -1.52
CA PHE A 49 -6.53 24.71 -2.86
C PHE A 49 -7.92 25.34 -2.83
N GLY A 50 -8.55 25.40 -1.64
CA GLY A 50 -9.88 25.99 -1.47
C GLY A 50 -9.93 27.43 -1.94
N ASP A 51 -8.93 28.24 -1.58
CA ASP A 51 -8.85 29.64 -2.02
C ASP A 51 -8.75 29.77 -3.55
N TRP A 52 -7.98 28.91 -4.21
CA TRP A 52 -7.80 28.92 -5.67
C TRP A 52 -9.01 28.45 -6.47
N LEU A 53 -9.87 27.63 -5.86
CA LEU A 53 -10.98 26.98 -6.54
C LEU A 53 -12.36 27.49 -6.12
N VAL A 54 -12.47 28.17 -4.97
CA VAL A 54 -13.75 28.62 -4.40
C VAL A 54 -13.90 30.14 -4.40
N LYS A 55 -12.84 30.90 -4.09
CA LYS A 55 -12.91 32.36 -3.87
C LYS A 55 -13.58 33.12 -5.00
N ASP A 56 -13.20 32.80 -6.23
CA ASP A 56 -13.67 33.48 -7.45
C ASP A 56 -14.58 32.57 -8.31
N ALA A 57 -15.14 31.51 -7.71
CA ALA A 57 -16.07 30.61 -8.38
C ALA A 57 -17.35 31.31 -8.90
N PRO A 58 -17.95 32.30 -8.20
CA PRO A 58 -19.14 33.01 -8.70
C PRO A 58 -18.92 33.80 -9.98
N SER A 59 -17.68 34.23 -10.25
CA SER A 59 -17.27 34.89 -11.49
C SER A 59 -16.68 33.92 -12.52
N CYS A 60 -16.70 32.61 -12.24
CA CYS A 60 -16.10 31.55 -13.04
C CYS A 60 -14.60 31.75 -13.31
N GLN A 61 -13.88 32.39 -12.39
CA GLN A 61 -12.45 32.63 -12.50
C GLN A 61 -11.69 31.66 -11.60
N PHE A 62 -11.41 30.46 -12.08
CA PHE A 62 -10.70 29.44 -11.30
C PHE A 62 -9.18 29.52 -11.56
N GLN A 63 -8.38 29.43 -10.51
CA GLN A 63 -6.92 29.36 -10.60
C GLN A 63 -6.45 27.91 -10.82
N PHE A 64 -6.94 27.27 -11.89
CA PHE A 64 -6.64 25.86 -12.17
C PHE A 64 -5.16 25.60 -12.45
N ARG A 65 -4.44 26.57 -13.02
CA ARG A 65 -3.01 26.43 -13.32
C ARG A 65 -2.21 26.30 -12.03
N GLU A 66 -2.41 27.24 -11.11
CA GLU A 66 -1.74 27.31 -9.83
C GLU A 66 -2.07 26.08 -8.98
N ALA A 67 -3.35 25.70 -8.95
CA ALA A 67 -3.79 24.49 -8.27
C ALA A 67 -3.16 23.23 -8.87
N ALA A 68 -3.09 23.09 -10.19
CA ALA A 68 -2.49 21.93 -10.85
C ALA A 68 -0.96 21.85 -10.65
N GLU A 69 -0.26 22.98 -10.61
CA GLU A 69 1.18 23.04 -10.35
C GLU A 69 1.52 22.69 -8.90
N ALA A 70 0.69 23.13 -7.95
CA ALA A 70 0.88 22.84 -6.53
C ALA A 70 0.39 21.44 -6.13
N PHE A 71 -0.60 20.89 -6.84
CA PHE A 71 -1.15 19.58 -6.55
C PHE A 71 -0.13 18.48 -6.85
N LYS A 72 0.29 17.77 -5.81
CA LYS A 72 1.11 16.56 -5.93
C LYS A 72 0.23 15.34 -5.73
N MET A 73 -0.01 14.62 -6.82
CA MET A 73 -0.64 13.31 -6.74
C MET A 73 0.25 12.38 -5.91
N ILE A 74 -0.36 11.64 -4.97
CA ILE A 74 0.37 10.60 -4.24
C ILE A 74 0.79 9.55 -5.25
N ASP A 75 2.08 9.43 -5.48
CA ASP A 75 2.66 8.39 -6.34
C ASP A 75 2.68 7.06 -5.57
N ALA A 76 1.50 6.46 -5.42
CA ALA A 76 1.31 5.14 -4.82
C ALA A 76 1.42 4.06 -5.90
N GLY A 77 2.56 4.05 -6.60
CA GLY A 77 2.88 3.01 -7.57
C GLY A 77 2.81 1.63 -6.93
N SER A 78 2.18 0.69 -7.63
CA SER A 78 2.09 -0.70 -7.20
C SER A 78 2.55 -1.63 -8.31
N VAL A 79 3.19 -2.72 -7.92
CA VAL A 79 3.85 -3.65 -8.81
C VAL A 79 3.27 -5.04 -8.56
N PRO A 80 2.87 -5.77 -9.63
CA PRO A 80 2.43 -7.15 -9.50
C PRO A 80 3.62 -8.07 -9.19
N VAL A 81 3.45 -8.90 -8.17
CA VAL A 81 4.38 -9.97 -7.79
C VAL A 81 3.66 -11.31 -7.89
N LEU A 82 4.26 -12.26 -8.58
CA LEU A 82 3.76 -13.62 -8.67
C LEU A 82 4.14 -14.39 -7.41
N VAL A 83 3.15 -14.97 -6.74
CA VAL A 83 3.35 -15.80 -5.53
C VAL A 83 3.26 -17.27 -5.90
N ARG A 84 4.07 -18.10 -5.26
CA ARG A 84 4.05 -19.55 -5.46
C ARG A 84 2.96 -20.15 -4.60
N TYR A 85 1.79 -20.38 -5.19
CA TYR A 85 0.61 -20.87 -4.49
C TYR A 85 -0.19 -21.85 -5.35
N GLY A 86 -0.72 -22.90 -4.70
CA GLY A 86 -1.74 -23.75 -5.30
C GLY A 86 -1.30 -24.49 -6.58
N GLY A 87 -0.01 -24.86 -6.66
CA GLY A 87 0.53 -25.69 -7.75
C GLY A 87 0.78 -24.95 -9.06
N ASP A 88 1.05 -23.65 -9.00
CA ASP A 88 1.43 -22.82 -10.15
C ASP A 88 2.89 -23.02 -10.63
N GLY A 89 3.68 -23.84 -9.92
CA GLY A 89 5.05 -24.20 -10.28
C GLY A 89 5.27 -24.52 -11.78
N PRO A 90 4.42 -25.33 -12.45
CA PRO A 90 4.53 -25.58 -13.88
C PRO A 90 4.40 -24.32 -14.75
N LEU A 91 3.54 -23.37 -14.37
CA LEU A 91 3.35 -22.10 -15.07
C LEU A 91 4.55 -21.16 -14.86
N ILE A 92 5.12 -21.14 -13.65
CA ILE A 92 6.33 -20.38 -13.34
C ILE A 92 7.53 -20.95 -14.13
N GLU A 93 7.66 -22.27 -14.22
CA GLU A 93 8.70 -22.90 -15.04
C GLU A 93 8.50 -22.64 -16.54
N GLU A 94 7.26 -22.64 -17.01
CA GLU A 94 6.93 -22.24 -18.38
C GLU A 94 7.33 -20.77 -18.63
N LEU A 95 7.02 -19.87 -17.67
CA LEU A 95 7.44 -18.48 -17.70
C LEU A 95 8.97 -18.34 -17.74
N ARG A 96 9.70 -19.08 -16.90
CA ARG A 96 11.18 -19.05 -16.85
C ARG A 96 11.78 -19.43 -18.20
N LYS A 97 11.26 -20.46 -18.85
CA LYS A 97 11.80 -21.00 -20.12
C LYS A 97 11.34 -20.23 -21.35
N ALA A 98 10.07 -19.87 -21.41
CA ALA A 98 9.43 -19.33 -22.61
C ALA A 98 9.23 -17.81 -22.59
N GLY A 99 9.42 -17.16 -21.44
CA GLY A 99 9.21 -15.73 -21.25
C GLY A 99 7.74 -15.33 -21.05
N PRO A 100 7.48 -14.03 -20.79
CA PRO A 100 6.15 -13.51 -20.44
C PRO A 100 5.20 -13.44 -21.64
N LYS A 101 4.72 -14.59 -22.11
CA LYS A 101 3.70 -14.68 -23.17
C LYS A 101 2.32 -14.35 -22.62
N ARG A 102 1.47 -13.70 -23.43
CA ARG A 102 0.10 -13.30 -23.07
C ARG A 102 -0.72 -14.42 -22.43
N MET A 103 -0.65 -15.64 -22.96
CA MET A 103 -1.40 -16.79 -22.43
C MET A 103 -0.90 -17.25 -21.06
N ILE A 104 0.42 -17.27 -20.85
CA ILE A 104 1.06 -17.63 -19.57
C ILE A 104 0.71 -16.57 -18.53
N MET A 105 0.93 -15.29 -18.86
CA MET A 105 0.61 -14.17 -17.97
C MET A 105 -0.88 -14.15 -17.59
N ARG A 106 -1.79 -14.41 -18.54
CA ARG A 106 -3.23 -14.50 -18.25
C ARG A 106 -3.59 -15.65 -17.31
N LYS A 107 -2.86 -16.78 -17.35
CA LYS A 107 -3.04 -17.86 -16.38
C LYS A 107 -2.51 -17.47 -15.00
N LEU A 108 -1.35 -16.80 -14.98
CA LEU A 108 -0.63 -16.36 -13.78
C LEU A 108 -1.28 -15.18 -13.04
N GLN A 109 -2.17 -14.42 -13.69
CA GLN A 109 -2.91 -13.32 -13.05
C GLN A 109 -3.64 -13.70 -11.75
N ARG A 110 -4.08 -14.95 -11.60
CA ARG A 110 -4.74 -15.43 -10.36
C ARG A 110 -3.78 -15.71 -9.21
N TYR A 111 -2.48 -15.78 -9.50
CA TYR A 111 -1.38 -16.00 -8.55
C TYR A 111 -0.56 -14.71 -8.38
N THR A 112 -1.18 -13.55 -8.57
CA THR A 112 -0.53 -12.26 -8.48
C THR A 112 -1.03 -11.50 -7.25
N VAL A 113 -0.10 -11.01 -6.45
CA VAL A 113 -0.37 -10.05 -5.37
C VAL A 113 0.16 -8.67 -5.76
N THR A 114 -0.47 -7.63 -5.26
CA THR A 114 -0.05 -6.24 -5.53
C THR A 114 0.82 -5.75 -4.38
N VAL A 115 2.03 -5.30 -4.70
CA VAL A 115 3.01 -4.83 -3.70
C VAL A 115 3.32 -3.36 -3.97
N PRO A 116 3.40 -2.49 -2.95
CA PRO A 116 3.86 -1.12 -3.11
C PRO A 116 5.24 -1.07 -3.79
N GLN A 117 5.39 -0.23 -4.82
CA GLN A 117 6.62 -0.14 -5.61
C GLN A 117 7.84 0.17 -4.75
N GLY A 118 7.67 1.00 -3.70
CA GLY A 118 8.74 1.35 -2.76
C GLY A 118 9.31 0.16 -1.96
N LEU A 119 8.61 -0.97 -1.89
CA LEU A 119 9.08 -2.17 -1.19
C LEU A 119 9.81 -3.17 -2.11
N ILE A 120 9.71 -3.01 -3.43
CA ILE A 120 10.27 -3.99 -4.38
C ILE A 120 11.78 -4.12 -4.22
N HIS A 121 12.49 -3.00 -4.07
CA HIS A 121 13.94 -3.02 -3.87
C HIS A 121 14.34 -3.78 -2.60
N ASP A 122 13.65 -3.51 -1.49
CA ASP A 122 13.92 -4.17 -0.21
C ASP A 122 13.63 -5.67 -0.28
N LEU A 123 12.54 -6.06 -0.94
CA LEU A 123 12.17 -7.48 -1.10
C LEU A 123 13.16 -8.24 -2.00
N LEU A 124 13.70 -7.59 -3.05
CA LEU A 124 14.78 -8.14 -3.87
C LEU A 124 16.06 -8.31 -3.05
N GLN A 125 16.45 -7.31 -2.25
CA GLN A 125 17.63 -7.39 -1.39
C GLN A 125 17.52 -8.50 -0.33
N LYS A 126 16.32 -8.70 0.23
CA LYS A 126 16.03 -9.79 1.17
C LYS A 126 15.97 -11.17 0.50
N GLY A 127 15.96 -11.24 -0.83
CA GLY A 127 15.78 -12.49 -1.58
C GLY A 127 14.37 -13.07 -1.51
N PHE A 128 13.37 -12.30 -1.07
CA PHE A 128 11.98 -12.78 -0.97
C PHE A 128 11.33 -12.92 -2.33
N ILE A 129 11.73 -12.04 -3.25
CA ILE A 129 11.33 -12.07 -4.65
C ILE A 129 12.59 -12.03 -5.53
N GLU A 130 12.47 -12.58 -6.73
CA GLU A 130 13.45 -12.46 -7.80
C GLU A 130 12.80 -11.81 -9.03
N GLU A 131 13.58 -11.07 -9.81
CA GLU A 131 13.17 -10.57 -11.12
C GLU A 131 13.48 -11.65 -12.16
N MET A 132 12.45 -12.44 -12.52
CA MET A 132 12.62 -13.57 -13.45
C MET A 132 12.76 -13.10 -14.91
N HIS A 133 12.06 -12.02 -15.25
CA HIS A 133 12.14 -11.31 -16.53
C HIS A 133 12.00 -9.81 -16.25
N PRO A 134 12.45 -8.93 -17.16
CA PRO A 134 12.32 -7.48 -16.96
C PRO A 134 10.89 -7.07 -16.59
N GLY A 135 10.72 -6.54 -15.37
CA GLY A 135 9.42 -6.11 -14.82
C GLY A 135 8.49 -7.23 -14.36
N VAL A 136 8.97 -8.48 -14.25
CA VAL A 136 8.20 -9.63 -13.77
C VAL A 136 8.86 -10.21 -12.53
N TYR A 137 8.24 -9.94 -11.39
CA TYR A 137 8.72 -10.38 -10.09
C TYR A 137 8.01 -11.65 -9.65
N VAL A 138 8.78 -12.60 -9.12
CA VAL A 138 8.29 -13.89 -8.66
C VAL A 138 8.84 -14.16 -7.27
N GLN A 139 8.02 -14.70 -6.40
CA GLN A 139 8.42 -15.15 -5.07
C GLN A 139 9.47 -16.29 -5.17
N THR A 140 10.54 -16.19 -4.40
CA THR A 140 11.67 -17.13 -4.48
C THR A 140 11.30 -18.51 -3.92
N LEU A 141 10.65 -18.54 -2.75
CA LEU A 141 10.34 -19.76 -2.00
C LEU A 141 8.84 -19.88 -1.73
N GLU A 142 8.31 -21.11 -1.75
CA GLU A 142 6.92 -21.39 -1.38
C GLU A 142 6.63 -21.07 0.10
N SER A 143 7.63 -21.19 0.99
CA SER A 143 7.50 -20.89 2.43
C SER A 143 7.29 -19.40 2.76
N LEU A 144 7.50 -18.53 1.77
CA LEU A 144 7.23 -17.09 1.89
C LEU A 144 5.76 -16.76 1.66
N TYR A 145 4.97 -17.72 1.13
CA TYR A 145 3.55 -17.53 0.95
C TYR A 145 2.84 -17.56 2.31
N SER A 146 1.92 -16.61 2.50
CA SER A 146 1.08 -16.54 3.69
C SER A 146 -0.39 -16.66 3.28
N ASP A 147 -1.16 -17.56 3.90
CA ASP A 147 -2.60 -17.63 3.66
C ASP A 147 -3.34 -16.34 4.06
N ALA A 148 -2.77 -15.55 4.98
CA ALA A 148 -3.35 -14.30 5.44
C ALA A 148 -2.96 -13.09 4.57
N PHE A 149 -1.70 -13.04 4.11
CA PHE A 149 -1.13 -11.87 3.43
C PHE A 149 -0.78 -12.09 1.95
N GLY A 150 -0.79 -13.33 1.48
CA GLY A 150 -0.25 -13.75 0.18
C GLY A 150 1.28 -13.71 0.16
N LEU A 151 1.85 -12.51 0.28
CA LEU A 151 3.28 -12.28 0.46
C LEU A 151 3.50 -11.50 1.75
N ASP A 152 4.21 -12.10 2.71
CA ASP A 152 4.50 -11.43 3.98
C ASP A 152 5.65 -10.42 3.82
N ILE A 153 5.27 -9.18 3.54
CA ILE A 153 6.19 -8.04 3.39
C ILE A 153 6.82 -7.58 4.72
N TYR A 154 6.30 -8.02 5.87
CA TYR A 154 6.76 -7.61 7.18
C TYR A 154 7.84 -8.53 7.76
N ARG A 155 8.04 -9.70 7.15
CA ARG A 155 9.08 -10.65 7.57
C ARG A 155 10.47 -10.02 7.48
N GLU A 156 11.26 -10.20 8.54
CA GLU A 156 12.55 -9.53 8.70
C GLU A 156 13.65 -10.17 7.83
N SER A 157 13.72 -11.50 7.79
CA SER A 157 14.70 -12.25 6.98
C SER A 157 14.20 -13.65 6.62
N LEU A 158 14.89 -14.29 5.68
CA LEU A 158 14.84 -15.72 5.49
C LEU A 158 15.43 -16.43 6.71
N THR A 159 14.97 -17.63 7.02
CA THR A 159 15.61 -18.47 8.05
C THR A 159 16.94 -19.02 7.50
N ALA A 160 17.78 -19.54 8.40
CA ALA A 160 19.05 -20.15 8.01
C ALA A 160 18.87 -21.34 7.06
N GLU A 161 17.75 -22.06 7.18
CA GLU A 161 17.42 -23.20 6.31
C GLU A 161 16.99 -22.75 4.91
N GLU A 162 16.32 -21.60 4.81
CA GLU A 162 15.85 -21.01 3.55
C GLU A 162 16.95 -20.25 2.79
N SER A 163 18.03 -19.84 3.47
CA SER A 163 19.14 -19.07 2.88
C SER A 163 20.19 -19.95 2.17
N VAL A 164 20.05 -21.28 2.23
CA VAL A 164 21.03 -22.25 1.71
C VAL A 164 20.63 -22.81 0.33
N VAL A 165 19.47 -22.40 -0.20
CA VAL A 165 18.91 -22.86 -1.48
C VAL A 165 19.36 -21.97 -2.65
#